data_AF-W2J4K0-F1
#
_entry.id   AF-W2J4K0-F1
#
_cell.length_a   1.000
_cell.length_b   1.000
_cell.length_c   1.000
_cell.angle_alpha   90.00
_cell.angle_beta   90.00
_cell.angle_gamma   90.00
#
_symmetry.space_group_name_H-M   'P 1'
#
loop_
_entity.id
_entity.type
_entity.pdbx_description
1 polymer ?
#
loop_
_entity_poly.entity_id
_entity_poly.type
_entity_poly.pdbx_seq_one_letter_code
_entity_poly.pdbx_strand_id
1 'polypeptide(L)'
;MRIDDFYTDFSQEEERKLFEQVLLEFQADNNLPDTFIERKSTYRLLHLAHSMAIDVDPLPSRQTLGGKALGRYAVACENIERAHLLGCMLWLHRSANGAGDEEMKEEGWDIGASVTDNAGQCGRARRILSLRWPQVAFSICFAHDLNNLVKNVLESGYSTVAKERLMP
;
A
#
# COMPACT_ATOMS: atom_id res chain seq x y z
N MET A 1 -28.52 -9.17 -4.77
CA MET A 1 -28.50 -10.35 -5.67
C MET A 1 -27.15 -11.01 -5.46
N ARG A 2 -27.07 -12.34 -5.28
CA ARG A 2 -25.77 -13.02 -5.10
C ARG A 2 -25.06 -13.10 -6.45
N ILE A 3 -23.73 -13.16 -6.46
CA ILE A 3 -22.97 -13.35 -7.71
C ILE A 3 -23.39 -14.66 -8.41
N ASP A 4 -23.77 -15.66 -7.62
CA ASP A 4 -24.31 -16.96 -8.03
C ASP A 4 -25.63 -16.82 -8.84
N ASP A 5 -26.38 -15.73 -8.66
CA ASP A 5 -27.67 -15.50 -9.35
C ASP A 5 -27.49 -15.11 -10.82
N PHE A 6 -26.29 -14.67 -11.24
CA PHE A 6 -26.00 -14.26 -12.62
C PHE A 6 -25.54 -15.41 -13.54
N TYR A 7 -25.16 -16.56 -12.96
CA TYR A 7 -24.48 -17.65 -13.68
C TYR A 7 -25.14 -19.00 -13.46
N THR A 8 -26.47 -19.02 -13.40
CA THR A 8 -27.27 -20.21 -13.08
C THR A 8 -27.16 -21.35 -14.11
N ASP A 9 -26.60 -21.08 -15.31
CA ASP A 9 -26.46 -22.05 -16.41
C ASP A 9 -25.00 -22.38 -16.80
N PHE A 10 -23.99 -21.91 -16.07
CA PHE A 10 -22.58 -22.12 -16.43
C PHE A 10 -22.00 -23.42 -15.81
N SER A 11 -21.23 -24.18 -16.58
CA SER A 11 -20.33 -25.17 -15.97
C SER A 11 -19.23 -24.47 -15.17
N GLN A 12 -18.70 -25.11 -14.12
CA GLN A 12 -17.61 -24.53 -13.30
C GLN A 12 -16.38 -24.13 -14.13
N GLU A 13 -16.14 -24.80 -15.26
CA GLU A 13 -15.05 -24.47 -16.16
C GLU A 13 -15.33 -23.19 -16.97
N GLU A 14 -16.57 -22.98 -17.40
CA GLU A 14 -16.97 -21.77 -18.13
C GLU A 14 -17.05 -20.55 -17.20
N GLU A 15 -17.55 -20.73 -15.98
CA GLU A 15 -17.52 -19.69 -14.95
C GLU A 15 -16.07 -19.25 -14.65
N ARG A 16 -15.16 -20.21 -14.57
CA ARG A 16 -13.73 -19.93 -14.35
C ARG A 16 -13.11 -19.16 -15.52
N LYS A 17 -13.39 -19.54 -16.76
CA LYS A 17 -12.91 -18.83 -17.96
C LYS A 17 -13.47 -17.40 -18.02
N LEU A 18 -14.74 -17.23 -17.70
CA LEU A 18 -15.38 -15.92 -17.67
C LEU A 18 -14.77 -15.03 -16.57
N PHE A 19 -14.53 -15.58 -15.38
CA PHE A 19 -13.85 -14.85 -14.31
C PHE A 19 -12.46 -14.38 -14.74
N GLU A 20 -11.68 -15.25 -15.38
CA GLU A 20 -10.34 -14.90 -15.90
C GLU A 20 -10.42 -13.78 -16.95
N GLN A 21 -11.41 -13.83 -17.84
CA GLN A 21 -11.64 -12.77 -18.82
C GLN A 21 -11.98 -11.43 -18.15
N VAL A 22 -12.97 -11.41 -17.26
CA VAL A 22 -13.41 -10.18 -16.56
C VAL A 22 -12.28 -9.60 -15.71
N LEU A 23 -11.43 -10.45 -15.12
CA LEU A 23 -10.26 -10.01 -14.36
C LEU A 23 -9.22 -9.32 -15.24
N LEU A 24 -8.99 -9.81 -16.46
CA LEU A 24 -8.10 -9.19 -17.44
C LEU A 24 -8.66 -7.85 -17.94
N GLU A 25 -9.96 -7.78 -18.23
CA GLU A 25 -10.65 -6.53 -18.59
C GLU A 25 -10.51 -5.49 -17.47
N PHE A 26 -10.77 -5.89 -16.22
CA PHE A 26 -10.59 -5.01 -15.05
C PHE A 26 -9.15 -4.50 -14.92
N GLN A 27 -8.15 -5.37 -15.12
CA GLN A 27 -6.75 -4.97 -15.07
C GLN A 27 -6.42 -3.94 -16.16
N ALA A 28 -6.86 -4.19 -17.39
CA ALA A 28 -6.59 -3.33 -18.55
C ALA A 28 -7.25 -1.95 -18.38
N ASP A 29 -8.54 -1.92 -18.05
CA ASP A 29 -9.32 -0.68 -17.91
C ASP A 29 -8.80 0.22 -16.79
N ASN A 30 -8.28 -0.38 -15.71
CA ASN A 30 -7.74 0.35 -14.56
C ASN A 30 -6.22 0.57 -14.65
N ASN A 31 -5.58 0.13 -15.74
CA ASN A 31 -4.13 0.20 -15.96
C ASN A 31 -3.33 -0.33 -14.75
N LEU A 32 -3.75 -1.49 -14.22
CA LEU A 32 -3.13 -2.09 -13.05
C LEU A 32 -1.89 -2.92 -13.46
N PRO A 33 -0.81 -2.88 -12.66
CA PRO A 33 0.31 -3.80 -12.87
C PRO A 33 -0.16 -5.24 -12.65
N ASP A 34 0.35 -6.18 -13.43
CA ASP A 34 0.13 -7.63 -13.29
C ASP A 34 0.27 -8.12 -11.84
N THR A 35 1.25 -7.61 -11.10
CA THR A 35 1.46 -7.90 -9.68
C THR A 35 0.26 -7.59 -8.77
N PHE A 36 -0.79 -6.88 -9.22
CA PHE A 36 -1.97 -6.60 -8.41
C PHE A 36 -2.68 -7.88 -7.97
N ILE A 37 -2.70 -8.93 -8.80
CA ILE A 37 -3.40 -10.18 -8.49
C ILE A 37 -2.73 -10.95 -7.34
N GLU A 38 -1.41 -10.81 -7.22
CA GLU A 38 -0.61 -11.45 -6.17
C GLU A 38 -0.76 -10.76 -4.81
N ARG A 39 -1.31 -9.54 -4.78
CA ARG A 39 -1.47 -8.81 -3.52
C ARG A 39 -2.56 -9.45 -2.67
N LYS A 40 -2.21 -9.77 -1.42
CA LYS A 40 -3.16 -10.25 -0.40
C LYS A 40 -4.40 -9.35 -0.26
N SER A 41 -4.30 -8.04 -0.55
CA SER A 41 -5.45 -7.12 -0.55
C SER A 41 -6.49 -7.48 -1.61
N THR A 42 -6.05 -7.88 -2.80
CA THR A 42 -6.91 -8.27 -3.92
C THR A 42 -7.67 -9.54 -3.57
N TYR A 43 -6.97 -10.56 -3.05
CA TYR A 43 -7.62 -11.77 -2.55
C TYR A 43 -8.68 -11.49 -1.49
N ARG A 44 -8.37 -10.62 -0.50
CA ARG A 44 -9.33 -10.25 0.55
C ARG A 44 -10.57 -9.57 -0.01
N LEU A 45 -10.41 -8.68 -1.00
CA LEU A 45 -11.53 -7.99 -1.63
C LEU A 45 -12.43 -8.98 -2.39
N LEU A 46 -11.85 -9.83 -3.22
CA LEU A 46 -12.59 -10.83 -4.00
C LEU A 46 -13.31 -11.85 -3.09
N HIS A 47 -12.61 -12.34 -2.07
CA HIS A 47 -13.21 -13.26 -1.09
C HIS A 47 -14.35 -12.60 -0.30
N LEU A 48 -14.20 -11.34 0.09
CA LEU A 48 -15.27 -10.59 0.73
C LEU A 48 -16.46 -10.43 -0.21
N ALA A 49 -16.24 -9.97 -1.45
CA ALA A 49 -17.31 -9.81 -2.43
C ALA A 49 -18.08 -11.11 -2.68
N HIS A 50 -17.38 -12.25 -2.78
CA HIS A 50 -17.99 -13.57 -2.93
C HIS A 50 -18.81 -14.01 -1.70
N SER A 51 -18.37 -13.65 -0.49
CA SER A 51 -19.02 -14.06 0.77
C SER A 51 -20.11 -13.11 1.28
N MET A 52 -20.25 -11.93 0.68
CA MET A 52 -21.25 -10.95 1.09
C MET A 52 -22.66 -11.42 0.76
N ALA A 53 -23.57 -11.27 1.73
CA ALA A 53 -24.99 -11.54 1.54
C ALA A 53 -25.74 -10.37 0.86
N ILE A 54 -25.13 -9.18 0.86
CA ILE A 54 -25.66 -7.96 0.24
C ILE A 54 -24.93 -7.78 -1.10
N ASP A 55 -25.64 -7.22 -2.07
CA ASP A 55 -25.07 -6.88 -3.37
C ASP A 55 -23.87 -5.93 -3.25
N VAL A 56 -22.92 -6.09 -4.16
CA VAL A 56 -21.74 -5.23 -4.26
C VAL A 56 -22.08 -3.94 -5.00
N ASP A 57 -23.16 -3.96 -5.79
CA ASP A 57 -23.73 -2.79 -6.46
C ASP A 57 -24.75 -2.05 -5.58
N PRO A 58 -24.75 -0.70 -5.55
CA PRO A 58 -23.79 0.19 -6.21
C PRO A 58 -22.47 0.33 -5.43
N LEU A 59 -21.36 0.27 -6.16
CA LEU A 59 -20.06 0.62 -5.59
C LEU A 59 -20.07 2.09 -5.10
N PRO A 60 -19.44 2.38 -3.96
CA PRO A 60 -19.40 3.73 -3.43
C PRO A 60 -18.67 4.68 -4.39
N SER A 61 -19.25 5.86 -4.61
CA SER A 61 -18.66 6.87 -5.49
C SER A 61 -17.27 7.31 -5.03
N ARG A 62 -16.48 7.88 -5.95
CA ARG A 62 -15.19 8.51 -5.62
C ARG A 62 -15.29 9.51 -4.48
N GLN A 63 -16.38 10.28 -4.41
CA GLN A 63 -16.57 11.28 -3.34
C GLN A 63 -16.83 10.61 -1.99
N THR A 64 -17.59 9.52 -1.99
CA THR A 64 -17.87 8.72 -0.79
C THR A 64 -16.61 8.02 -0.28
N LEU A 65 -15.86 7.39 -1.19
CA LEU A 65 -14.59 6.75 -0.89
C LEU A 65 -13.54 7.78 -0.44
N GLY A 66 -13.34 8.82 -1.23
CA GLY A 66 -12.34 9.87 -1.00
C GLY A 66 -12.58 10.73 0.23
N GLY A 67 -13.83 10.84 0.68
CA GLY A 67 -14.21 11.65 1.84
C GLY A 67 -14.11 10.88 3.17
N LYS A 68 -15.25 10.68 3.83
CA LYS A 68 -15.32 10.10 5.18
C LYS A 68 -14.75 8.68 5.27
N ALA A 69 -14.82 7.90 4.19
CA ALA A 69 -14.31 6.52 4.18
C ALA A 69 -12.78 6.48 4.24
N LEU A 70 -12.06 7.26 3.42
CA LEU A 70 -10.61 7.43 3.55
C LEU A 70 -10.23 7.97 4.93
N GLY A 71 -10.99 8.93 5.47
CA GLY A 71 -10.75 9.44 6.83
C GLY A 71 -10.86 8.36 7.92
N ARG A 72 -11.91 7.54 7.89
CA ARG A 72 -12.10 6.42 8.84
C ARG A 72 -11.04 5.34 8.68
N TYR A 73 -10.69 5.00 7.45
CA TYR A 73 -9.68 3.97 7.18
C TYR A 73 -8.28 4.44 7.54
N ALA A 74 -7.99 5.72 7.34
CA ALA A 74 -6.74 6.33 7.78
C ALA A 74 -6.66 6.37 9.30
N VAL A 75 -7.76 6.68 10.03
CA VAL A 75 -7.80 6.55 11.50
C VAL A 75 -7.61 5.10 11.95
N ALA A 76 -8.20 4.13 11.25
CA ALA A 76 -7.98 2.72 11.55
C ALA A 76 -6.53 2.29 11.27
N CYS A 77 -5.91 2.80 10.21
CA CYS A 77 -4.48 2.61 9.95
C CYS A 77 -3.65 3.30 11.02
N GLU A 78 -3.87 4.57 11.32
CA GLU A 78 -3.23 5.31 12.42
C GLU A 78 -3.37 4.60 13.76
N ASN A 79 -4.49 3.91 14.05
CA ASN A 79 -4.72 3.17 15.29
C ASN A 79 -4.03 1.79 15.31
N ILE A 80 -4.05 1.04 14.20
CA ILE A 80 -3.29 -0.21 14.03
C ILE A 80 -1.79 0.09 14.00
N GLU A 81 -1.44 1.23 13.43
CA GLU A 81 -0.10 1.78 13.35
C GLU A 81 0.28 2.49 14.65
N ARG A 82 -0.60 2.98 15.52
CA ARG A 82 -0.20 3.60 16.79
C ARG A 82 0.60 2.63 17.65
N ALA A 83 0.30 1.32 17.57
CA ALA A 83 1.08 0.28 18.25
C ALA A 83 2.44 -0.06 17.57
N HIS A 84 2.63 0.26 16.28
CA HIS A 84 3.82 -0.10 15.48
C HIS A 84 4.64 1.12 15.00
N LEU A 85 3.98 2.17 14.49
CA LEU A 85 4.50 3.53 14.33
C LEU A 85 4.86 4.19 15.67
N LEU A 86 4.36 3.79 16.85
CA LEU A 86 5.06 4.22 18.07
C LEU A 86 6.51 3.73 18.01
N GLY A 87 6.80 2.54 17.50
CA GLY A 87 8.17 2.06 17.26
C GLY A 87 8.93 2.83 16.19
N CYS A 88 8.32 3.17 15.05
CA CYS A 88 8.99 3.92 13.97
C CYS A 88 9.09 5.44 14.24
N MET A 89 8.05 6.06 14.82
CA MET A 89 8.12 7.43 15.36
C MET A 89 9.08 7.49 16.55
N LEU A 90 9.14 6.50 17.44
CA LEU A 90 10.17 6.46 18.51
C LEU A 90 11.59 6.31 17.94
N TRP A 91 11.76 5.66 16.78
CA TRP A 91 13.05 5.58 16.12
C TRP A 91 13.46 6.92 15.46
N LEU A 92 12.50 7.65 14.89
CA LEU A 92 12.71 9.04 14.44
C LEU A 92 12.96 9.98 15.63
N HIS A 93 12.28 9.80 16.76
CA HIS A 93 12.42 10.62 17.97
C HIS A 93 13.74 10.42 18.73
N ARG A 94 14.50 9.34 18.48
CA ARG A 94 15.73 9.05 19.24
C ARG A 94 17.02 9.16 18.42
N SER A 95 16.93 9.29 17.10
CA SER A 95 18.12 9.42 16.24
C SER A 95 18.45 10.87 15.83
N ALA A 96 17.54 11.81 16.02
CA ALA A 96 17.84 13.23 15.90
C ALA A 96 17.17 13.99 17.05
N ASN A 97 17.94 14.80 17.78
CA ASN A 97 17.44 15.74 18.77
C ASN A 97 16.61 16.85 18.10
N GLY A 98 15.40 16.55 17.60
CA GLY A 98 14.56 17.53 16.91
C GLY A 98 13.08 17.16 16.95
N ALA A 99 12.30 18.06 17.54
CA ALA A 99 10.87 18.33 17.42
C ALA A 99 10.02 17.35 16.58
N GLY A 100 9.04 16.70 17.23
CA GLY A 100 8.04 15.87 16.56
C GLY A 100 6.95 16.70 15.88
N ASP A 101 6.27 16.11 14.90
CA ASP A 101 5.26 16.71 14.01
C ASP A 101 4.20 17.64 14.64
N GLU A 102 3.94 17.53 15.94
CA GLU A 102 3.04 18.42 16.68
C GLU A 102 3.69 19.80 16.92
N GLU A 103 4.98 19.84 17.24
CA GLU A 103 5.76 21.07 17.47
C GLU A 103 5.97 21.84 16.14
N MET A 104 6.22 21.14 15.04
CA MET A 104 6.31 21.77 13.71
C MET A 104 4.98 22.41 13.26
N LYS A 105 3.84 21.83 13.67
CA LYS A 105 2.51 22.41 13.41
C LYS A 105 2.23 23.61 14.31
N GLU A 106 2.64 23.56 15.58
CA GLU A 106 2.55 24.70 16.51
C GLU A 106 3.43 25.87 16.06
N GLU A 107 4.56 25.59 15.42
CA GLU A 107 5.45 26.56 14.79
C GLU A 107 4.97 27.05 13.40
N GLY A 108 3.85 26.52 12.89
CA GLY A 108 3.23 26.98 11.64
C GLY A 108 3.93 26.52 10.36
N TRP A 109 4.69 25.41 10.39
CA TRP A 109 5.36 24.88 9.20
C TRP A 109 4.36 24.26 8.22
N ASP A 110 4.51 24.60 6.94
CA ASP A 110 3.78 23.97 5.85
C ASP A 110 4.56 22.75 5.33
N ILE A 111 4.08 21.55 5.66
CA ILE A 111 4.75 20.29 5.32
C ILE A 111 4.40 19.89 3.88
N GLY A 112 5.34 20.07 2.96
CA GLY A 112 5.17 19.68 1.55
C GLY A 112 5.57 18.23 1.22
N ALA A 113 6.33 17.53 2.07
CA ALA A 113 6.80 16.19 1.79
C ALA A 113 7.13 15.35 3.03
N SER A 114 7.05 14.03 2.88
CA SER A 114 7.48 13.02 3.86
C SER A 114 8.27 11.91 3.18
N VAL A 115 9.46 11.60 3.71
CA VAL A 115 10.35 10.55 3.20
C VAL A 115 10.51 9.46 4.24
N THR A 116 10.10 8.23 3.94
CA THR A 116 10.17 7.10 4.90
C THR A 116 10.77 5.86 4.24
N ASP A 117 11.43 5.00 5.02
CA ASP A 117 11.96 3.71 4.53
C ASP A 117 10.82 2.71 4.22
N ASN A 118 11.16 1.49 3.81
CA ASN A 118 10.17 0.43 3.58
C ASN A 118 10.00 -0.53 4.77
N ALA A 119 10.52 -0.18 5.95
CA ALA A 119 10.44 -1.05 7.12
C ALA A 119 8.98 -1.17 7.59
N GLY A 120 8.58 -2.39 7.97
CA GLY A 120 7.26 -2.66 8.53
C GLY A 120 6.10 -2.17 7.64
N GLN A 121 5.32 -1.20 8.15
CA GLN A 121 4.13 -0.67 7.48
C GLN A 121 4.40 0.63 6.71
N CYS A 122 5.61 1.17 6.70
CA CYS A 122 5.91 2.47 6.07
C CYS A 122 5.48 2.55 4.60
N GLY A 123 5.71 1.48 3.83
CA GLY A 123 5.27 1.41 2.43
C GLY A 123 3.74 1.34 2.26
N ARG A 124 3.02 0.76 3.23
CA ARG A 124 1.54 0.80 3.25
C ARG A 124 1.05 2.18 3.64
N ALA A 125 1.60 2.78 4.70
CA ALA A 125 1.26 4.11 5.17
C ALA A 125 1.42 5.13 4.03
N ARG A 126 2.59 5.21 3.37
CA ARG A 126 2.80 6.15 2.25
C ARG A 126 1.73 6.08 1.17
N ARG A 127 1.28 4.88 0.78
CA ARG A 127 0.22 4.69 -0.23
C ARG A 127 -1.15 5.17 0.22
N ILE A 128 -1.44 5.11 1.52
CA ILE A 128 -2.71 5.55 2.08
C ILE A 128 -2.69 7.06 2.33
N LEU A 129 -1.60 7.56 2.92
CA LEU A 129 -1.44 8.96 3.26
C LEU A 129 -1.33 9.83 2.01
N SER A 130 -0.73 9.34 0.91
CA SER A 130 -0.72 10.05 -0.38
C SER A 130 -2.10 10.27 -0.98
N LEU A 131 -3.06 9.38 -0.68
CA LEU A 131 -4.47 9.55 -1.09
C LEU A 131 -5.20 10.55 -0.20
N ARG A 132 -4.83 10.63 1.10
CA ARG A 132 -5.48 11.51 2.09
C ARG A 132 -4.98 12.95 2.00
N TRP A 133 -3.69 13.13 1.73
CA TRP A 133 -3.04 14.43 1.61
C TRP A 133 -2.36 14.56 0.25
N PRO A 134 -3.15 14.77 -0.83
CA PRO A 134 -2.61 14.87 -2.18
C PRO A 134 -1.66 16.06 -2.39
N GLN A 135 -1.68 17.04 -1.47
CA GLN A 135 -0.76 18.19 -1.46
C GLN A 135 0.61 17.87 -0.86
N VAL A 136 0.78 16.70 -0.21
CA VAL A 136 2.04 16.28 0.42
C VAL A 136 2.67 15.16 -0.39
N ALA A 137 3.94 15.32 -0.77
CA ALA A 137 4.68 14.29 -1.49
C ALA A 137 5.16 13.19 -0.52
N PHE A 138 4.74 11.94 -0.73
CA PHE A 138 5.20 10.79 0.05
C PHE A 138 6.20 9.95 -0.74
N SER A 139 7.48 10.03 -0.36
CA SER A 139 8.59 9.38 -1.08
C SER A 139 9.26 8.29 -0.24
N ILE A 140 9.85 7.31 -0.92
CA ILE A 140 10.69 6.31 -0.26
C ILE A 140 12.07 6.90 0.06
N CYS A 141 12.65 6.50 1.19
CA CYS A 141 14.04 6.79 1.52
C CYS A 141 15.00 5.98 0.63
N PHE A 142 15.54 6.62 -0.41
CA PHE A 142 16.52 6.01 -1.32
C PHE A 142 17.80 5.57 -0.61
N ALA A 143 18.25 6.27 0.43
CA ALA A 143 19.44 5.89 1.17
C ALA A 143 19.29 4.51 1.83
N HIS A 144 18.11 4.24 2.40
CA HIS A 144 17.82 2.94 3.00
C HIS A 144 17.70 1.84 1.94
N ASP A 145 17.06 2.14 0.82
CA ASP A 145 16.89 1.19 -0.28
C ASP A 145 18.23 0.81 -0.93
N LEU A 146 19.11 1.80 -1.13
CA LEU A 146 20.48 1.58 -1.60
C LEU A 146 21.30 0.72 -0.62
N ASN A 147 21.18 0.97 0.69
CA ASN A 147 21.87 0.15 1.67
C ASN A 147 21.39 -1.32 1.63
N ASN A 148 20.08 -1.54 1.49
CA ASN A 148 19.53 -2.89 1.35
C ASN A 148 19.95 -3.54 0.03
N LEU A 149 20.00 -2.78 -1.06
CA LEU A 149 20.52 -3.25 -2.35
C LEU A 149 21.97 -3.72 -2.21
N VAL A 150 22.84 -2.90 -1.62
CA VAL A 150 24.26 -3.25 -1.42
C VAL A 150 24.38 -4.51 -0.55
N LYS A 151 23.62 -4.61 0.55
CA LYS A 151 23.59 -5.82 1.39
C LYS A 151 23.20 -7.06 0.58
N ASN A 152 22.09 -6.99 -0.16
CA ASN A 152 21.62 -8.10 -0.98
C ASN A 152 22.64 -8.48 -2.07
N VAL A 153 23.31 -7.51 -2.70
CA VAL A 153 24.36 -7.77 -3.70
C VAL A 153 25.55 -8.48 -3.05
N LEU A 154 25.97 -8.05 -1.85
CA LEU A 154 27.07 -8.68 -1.10
C LEU A 154 26.73 -10.08 -0.58
N GLU A 155 25.45 -10.42 -0.44
CA GLU A 155 24.97 -11.76 -0.08
C GLU A 155 24.66 -12.64 -1.30
N SER A 156 24.62 -12.06 -2.50
CA SER A 156 24.35 -12.76 -3.75
C SER A 156 25.60 -13.38 -4.38
N GLY A 157 25.40 -14.13 -5.48
CA GLY A 157 26.49 -14.61 -6.33
C GLY A 157 27.36 -13.50 -6.96
N TYR A 158 26.92 -12.23 -6.91
CA TYR A 158 27.69 -11.08 -7.39
C TYR A 158 28.67 -10.50 -6.37
N SER A 159 28.75 -11.08 -5.17
CA SER A 159 29.53 -10.53 -4.05
C SER A 159 31.02 -10.35 -4.36
N THR A 160 31.64 -11.27 -5.11
CA THR A 160 33.05 -11.19 -5.50
C THR A 160 33.33 -9.95 -6.36
N VAL A 161 32.52 -9.77 -7.42
CA VAL A 161 32.65 -8.61 -8.34
C VAL A 161 32.35 -7.31 -7.62
N ALA A 162 31.35 -7.30 -6.73
CA ALA A 162 30.99 -6.12 -5.96
C ALA A 162 32.12 -5.71 -5.01
N LYS A 163 32.75 -6.66 -4.30
CA LYS A 163 33.86 -6.38 -3.38
C LYS A 163 35.09 -5.84 -4.11
N GLU A 164 35.45 -6.42 -5.25
CA GLU A 164 36.58 -5.97 -6.09
C GLU A 164 36.43 -4.52 -6.59
N ARG A 165 35.19 -4.06 -6.77
CA ARG A 165 34.91 -2.70 -7.28
C ARG A 165 34.59 -1.67 -6.19
N LEU A 166 34.12 -2.11 -5.02
CA LEU A 166 33.73 -1.24 -3.90
C LEU A 166 34.84 -1.06 -2.86
N MET A 167 35.83 -1.97 -2.81
CA MET A 167 36.96 -1.92 -1.88
C MET A 167 38.29 -1.94 -2.65
N PRO A 168 38.70 -0.83 -3.28
CA PRO A 168 40.00 -0.72 -3.93
C PRO A 168 41.17 -0.76 -2.93
#